data_AF-A0AAD6URV3-F1
#
_entry.id   AF-A0AAD6URV3-F1
#
_cell.length_a   1.000
_cell.length_b   1.000
_cell.length_c   1.000
_cell.angle_alpha   90.00
_cell.angle_beta   90.00
_cell.angle_gamma   90.00
#
_symmetry.space_group_name_H-M   'P 1'
#
loop_
_entity.id
_entity.type
_entity.pdbx_description
1 polymer ?
#
loop_
_entity_poly.entity_id
_entity_poly.type
_entity_poly.pdbx_seq_one_letter_code
_entity_poly.pdbx_strand_id
1 'polypeptide(L)'
;MPSSSTTSTDVQNGPSRPDRCDYSVSWMDRTFSTRRKCESLLGPELENGNLTRNDYDALMAALPGVPYSNLIGLSAGGIGAIALSRPKPPSLSAGLLAYACGSTFGKVLRVYTHQKFFRSVENINGFSRALDNVKRKVGYTPGLINFSRPLAPADWEHPPFQQEADTPYGGPIEPIPPAAAAPTSVNTQTSPVRSRWEEIRAARRVEGPGKAWENIRQGRTADGSPLPKLEPQSSSNDSSLRDDNRAIAQASFDAMLERERKMNST
;
A
#
# COMPACT_ATOMS: atom_id res chain seq x y z
N MET A 1 -50.18 27.32 -13.44
CA MET A 1 -48.72 27.35 -13.14
C MET A 1 -48.43 26.22 -12.16
N PRO A 2 -47.71 25.17 -12.55
CA PRO A 2 -47.45 24.03 -11.67
C PRO A 2 -46.28 24.35 -10.74
N SER A 3 -46.58 24.37 -9.44
CA SER A 3 -45.62 24.52 -8.35
C SER A 3 -44.69 23.31 -8.31
N SER A 4 -43.40 23.53 -8.53
CA SER A 4 -42.37 22.49 -8.42
C SER A 4 -42.13 22.17 -6.95
N SER A 5 -42.71 21.07 -6.48
CA SER A 5 -42.43 20.49 -5.17
C SER A 5 -40.98 20.07 -5.11
N THR A 6 -40.12 20.86 -4.47
CA THR A 6 -38.79 20.43 -4.05
C THR A 6 -38.96 19.37 -2.96
N THR A 7 -38.86 18.11 -3.33
CA THR A 7 -38.77 16.98 -2.40
C THR A 7 -37.49 17.14 -1.60
N SER A 8 -37.60 17.83 -0.47
CA SER A 8 -36.54 17.93 0.53
C SER A 8 -36.45 16.55 1.20
N THR A 9 -35.50 15.75 0.74
CA THR A 9 -35.13 14.48 1.37
C THR A 9 -34.51 14.81 2.72
N ASP A 10 -35.35 14.99 3.73
CA ASP A 10 -34.94 15.10 5.13
C ASP A 10 -34.50 13.71 5.57
N VAL A 11 -33.22 13.41 5.33
CA VAL A 11 -32.56 12.17 5.71
C VAL A 11 -32.40 12.19 7.22
N GLN A 12 -33.18 11.35 7.90
CA GLN A 12 -33.03 11.06 9.33
C GLN A 12 -31.55 10.84 9.68
N ASN A 13 -30.99 11.79 10.42
CA ASN A 13 -29.64 11.79 11.01
C ASN A 13 -29.53 10.80 12.20
N GLY A 14 -29.98 9.55 12.02
CA GLY A 14 -29.33 8.46 12.76
C GLY A 14 -27.93 8.29 12.18
N PRO A 15 -26.93 7.78 12.95
CA PRO A 15 -25.70 7.29 12.34
C PRO A 15 -26.12 6.14 11.43
N SER A 16 -26.38 6.46 10.16
CA SER A 16 -26.84 5.53 9.15
C SER A 16 -25.76 4.48 9.10
N ARG A 17 -26.09 3.27 9.56
CA ARG A 17 -25.18 2.14 9.41
C ARG A 17 -24.81 2.12 7.93
N PRO A 18 -23.52 2.14 7.59
CA PRO A 18 -23.15 1.98 6.20
C PRO A 18 -23.59 0.56 5.85
N ASP A 19 -24.73 0.44 5.17
CA ASP A 19 -25.22 -0.82 4.59
C ASP A 19 -24.42 -1.16 3.32
N ARG A 20 -23.56 -0.24 2.89
CA ARG A 20 -22.73 -0.34 1.69
C ARG A 20 -21.32 0.13 1.95
N CYS A 21 -20.36 -0.55 1.33
CA CYS A 21 -18.98 -0.09 1.24
C CYS A 21 -18.86 0.85 0.04
N ASP A 22 -18.67 2.15 0.31
CA ASP A 22 -18.45 3.16 -0.73
C ASP A 22 -16.96 3.31 -1.07
N TYR A 23 -16.65 3.03 -2.32
CA TYR A 23 -15.31 3.03 -2.89
C TYR A 23 -15.20 4.06 -4.01
N SER A 24 -14.43 5.13 -3.81
CA SER A 24 -14.25 6.17 -4.82
C SER A 24 -12.90 6.04 -5.51
N VAL A 25 -12.89 5.76 -6.82
CA VAL A 25 -11.65 5.50 -7.59
C VAL A 25 -10.70 6.69 -7.50
N SER A 26 -11.18 7.90 -7.78
CA SER A 26 -10.35 9.11 -7.78
C SER A 26 -9.79 9.47 -6.39
N TRP A 27 -10.55 9.20 -5.33
CA TRP A 27 -10.07 9.41 -3.97
C TRP A 27 -8.99 8.39 -3.61
N MET A 28 -9.21 7.11 -3.93
CA MET A 28 -8.23 6.05 -3.69
C MET A 28 -6.89 6.38 -4.37
N ASP A 29 -6.93 6.79 -5.63
CA ASP A 29 -5.74 7.14 -6.39
C ASP A 29 -4.96 8.34 -5.81
N ARG A 30 -5.67 9.36 -5.32
CA ARG A 30 -5.06 10.56 -4.73
C ARG A 30 -4.52 10.26 -3.33
N THR A 31 -5.25 9.47 -2.55
CA THR A 31 -4.89 9.13 -1.17
C THR A 31 -3.74 8.12 -1.14
N PHE A 32 -3.78 7.10 -1.98
CA PHE A 32 -2.80 6.01 -2.05
C PHE A 32 -1.86 6.15 -3.25
N SER A 33 -1.38 7.38 -3.48
CA SER A 33 -0.55 7.72 -4.65
C SER A 33 0.83 7.08 -4.65
N THR A 34 1.35 6.70 -3.47
CA THR A 34 2.67 6.07 -3.33
C THR A 34 2.59 4.90 -2.37
N ARG A 35 3.50 3.94 -2.56
CA ARG A 35 3.61 2.74 -1.73
C ARG A 35 3.76 3.10 -0.24
N ARG A 36 4.69 4.01 0.05
CA ARG A 36 4.97 4.49 1.41
C ARG A 36 3.76 5.15 2.07
N LYS A 37 2.97 5.92 1.29
CA LYS A 37 1.74 6.55 1.80
C LYS A 37 0.67 5.48 2.08
N CYS A 38 0.55 4.49 1.22
CA CYS A 38 -0.33 3.33 1.43
C CYS A 38 0.02 2.58 2.72
N GLU A 39 1.29 2.22 2.90
CA GLU A 39 1.79 1.57 4.12
C GLU A 39 1.54 2.42 5.36
N SER A 40 1.78 3.74 5.29
CA SER A 40 1.57 4.63 6.45
C SER A 40 0.10 4.77 6.88
N LEU A 41 -0.84 4.66 5.93
CA LEU A 41 -2.27 4.84 6.19
C LEU A 41 -2.96 3.52 6.52
N LEU A 42 -2.62 2.44 5.82
CA LEU A 42 -3.23 1.12 5.98
C LEU A 42 -2.51 0.24 6.99
N GLY A 43 -1.22 0.46 7.26
CA GLY A 43 -0.45 -0.32 8.23
C GLY A 43 -1.11 -0.37 9.62
N PRO A 44 -1.54 0.77 10.20
CA PRO A 44 -2.28 0.75 11.45
C PRO A 44 -3.62 0.00 11.37
N GLU A 45 -4.29 0.01 10.23
CA GLU A 45 -5.57 -0.68 10.05
C GLU A 45 -5.41 -2.20 9.91
N LEU A 46 -4.26 -2.66 9.39
CA LEU A 46 -3.85 -4.05 9.42
C LEU A 46 -3.54 -4.49 10.86
N GLU A 47 -2.77 -3.70 11.62
CA GLU A 47 -2.46 -4.00 13.04
C GLU A 47 -3.70 -4.04 13.93
N ASN A 48 -4.71 -3.23 13.62
CA ASN A 48 -5.99 -3.21 14.32
C ASN A 48 -6.93 -4.37 13.93
N GLY A 49 -6.54 -5.23 12.99
CA GLY A 49 -7.38 -6.33 12.50
C GLY A 49 -8.58 -5.88 11.66
N ASN A 50 -8.60 -4.62 11.20
CA ASN A 50 -9.63 -4.15 10.26
C ASN A 50 -9.37 -4.69 8.85
N LEU A 51 -8.10 -4.86 8.46
CA LEU A 51 -7.72 -5.45 7.18
C LEU A 51 -7.17 -6.86 7.38
N THR A 52 -7.53 -7.77 6.48
CA THR A 52 -6.82 -9.05 6.36
C THR A 52 -5.46 -8.82 5.72
N ARG A 53 -4.51 -9.72 5.97
CA ARG A 53 -3.18 -9.64 5.35
C ARG A 53 -3.26 -9.73 3.82
N ASN A 54 -4.14 -10.59 3.32
CA ASN A 54 -4.38 -10.78 1.89
C ASN A 54 -4.96 -9.51 1.23
N ASP A 55 -5.97 -8.88 1.85
CA ASP A 55 -6.55 -7.62 1.35
C ASP A 55 -5.52 -6.48 1.36
N TYR A 56 -4.66 -6.43 2.38
CA TYR A 56 -3.56 -5.46 2.45
C TYR A 56 -2.55 -5.67 1.31
N ASP A 57 -2.09 -6.90 1.10
CA ASP A 57 -1.12 -7.19 0.04
C ASP A 57 -1.74 -6.95 -1.37
N ALA A 58 -3.03 -7.25 -1.54
CA ALA A 58 -3.78 -6.93 -2.75
C ALA A 58 -3.92 -5.41 -2.97
N LEU A 59 -4.16 -4.62 -1.91
CA LEU A 59 -4.15 -3.16 -1.98
C LEU A 59 -2.78 -2.63 -2.38
N MET A 60 -1.71 -3.15 -1.79
CA MET A 60 -0.34 -2.74 -2.09
C MET A 60 0.08 -3.09 -3.53
N ALA A 61 -0.45 -4.18 -4.08
CA ALA A 61 -0.26 -4.57 -5.47
C ALA A 61 -1.10 -3.71 -6.44
N ALA A 62 -2.33 -3.35 -6.05
CA ALA A 62 -3.24 -2.53 -6.86
C ALA A 62 -2.94 -1.02 -6.77
N LEU A 63 -2.39 -0.55 -5.64
CA LEU A 63 -2.12 0.83 -5.25
C LEU A 63 -0.65 0.92 -4.78
N PRO A 64 0.28 1.35 -5.63
CA PRO A 64 0.31 2.67 -6.23
C PRO A 64 0.21 2.53 -7.74
N GLY A 65 -0.89 3.04 -8.29
CA GLY A 65 -1.21 2.89 -9.70
C GLY A 65 0.02 3.14 -10.57
N VAL A 66 0.25 2.27 -11.55
CA VAL A 66 1.32 2.45 -12.53
C VAL A 66 1.19 3.88 -13.06
N PRO A 67 2.16 4.78 -12.80
CA PRO A 67 2.10 6.16 -13.29
C PRO A 67 2.00 6.18 -14.82
N TYR A 68 2.35 5.05 -15.44
CA TYR A 68 2.30 4.78 -16.85
C TYR A 68 0.92 4.44 -17.41
N SER A 69 -0.18 4.37 -16.66
CA SER A 69 -1.50 4.07 -17.29
C SER A 69 -1.86 5.09 -18.39
N ASN A 70 -1.58 6.38 -18.14
CA ASN A 70 -1.71 7.42 -19.17
C ASN A 70 -0.66 7.27 -20.27
N LEU A 71 0.59 6.91 -19.91
CA LEU A 71 1.67 6.71 -20.88
C LEU A 71 1.40 5.52 -21.82
N ILE A 72 0.89 4.41 -21.27
CA ILE A 72 0.52 3.17 -21.96
C ILE A 72 -0.67 3.44 -22.89
N GLY A 73 -1.68 4.19 -22.43
CA GLY A 73 -2.79 4.60 -23.30
C GLY A 73 -2.33 5.46 -24.46
N LEU A 74 -1.39 6.38 -24.21
CA LEU A 74 -0.83 7.27 -25.23
C LEU A 74 0.07 6.51 -26.21
N SER A 75 0.91 5.58 -25.72
CA SER A 75 1.75 4.74 -26.57
C SER A 75 0.92 3.74 -27.39
N ALA A 76 -0.09 3.11 -26.80
CA ALA A 76 -0.98 2.19 -27.52
C ALA A 76 -1.78 2.92 -28.60
N GLY A 77 -2.30 4.11 -28.31
CA GLY A 77 -2.98 4.96 -29.30
C GLY A 77 -2.04 5.41 -30.43
N GLY A 78 -0.81 5.80 -30.10
CA GLY A 78 0.22 6.17 -31.08
C GLY A 78 0.62 5.00 -31.99
N ILE A 79 0.87 3.82 -31.41
CA ILE A 79 1.21 2.61 -32.18
C ILE A 79 0.04 2.21 -33.09
N GLY A 80 -1.19 2.23 -32.58
CA GLY A 80 -2.39 1.94 -33.38
C GLY A 80 -2.58 2.91 -34.53
N ALA A 81 -2.35 4.21 -34.30
CA ALA A 81 -2.43 5.23 -35.34
C ALA A 81 -1.34 5.04 -36.41
N ILE A 82 -0.10 4.71 -36.01
CA ILE A 82 1.02 4.43 -36.93
C ILE A 82 0.74 3.16 -37.74
N ALA A 83 0.26 2.09 -37.12
CA ALA A 83 -0.04 0.83 -37.79
C ALA A 83 -1.18 0.95 -38.81
N LEU A 84 -2.15 1.85 -38.58
CA LEU A 84 -3.29 2.09 -39.47
C LEU A 84 -3.05 3.21 -40.49
N SER A 85 -2.01 4.04 -40.33
CA SER A 85 -1.70 5.11 -41.28
C SER A 85 -0.85 4.57 -42.43
N ARG A 86 -1.40 4.69 -43.65
CA ARG A 86 -0.65 4.64 -44.91
C ARG A 86 0.44 5.73 -44.93
N PRO A 87 1.46 5.69 -45.82
CA PRO A 87 2.68 6.53 -45.77
C PRO A 87 2.50 8.05 -45.97
N LYS A 88 1.31 8.59 -45.71
CA LYS A 88 1.07 10.04 -45.64
C LYS A 88 1.28 10.49 -44.20
N PRO A 89 1.90 11.67 -43.96
CA PRO A 89 2.06 12.20 -42.62
C PRO A 89 0.68 12.34 -41.95
N PRO A 90 0.52 11.89 -40.69
CA PRO A 90 -0.76 11.96 -40.00
C PRO A 90 -1.19 13.42 -39.86
N SER A 91 -2.46 13.71 -40.15
CA SER A 91 -3.01 15.04 -39.92
C SER A 91 -3.05 15.35 -38.43
N LEU A 92 -2.95 16.64 -38.06
CA LEU A 92 -3.07 17.09 -36.67
C LEU A 92 -4.39 16.61 -36.02
N SER A 93 -5.47 16.52 -36.78
CA SER A 93 -6.76 15.96 -36.34
C SER A 93 -6.67 14.47 -35.96
N ALA A 94 -5.90 13.67 -36.70
CA ALA A 94 -5.69 12.25 -36.38
C ALA A 94 -4.91 12.08 -35.07
N GLY A 95 -3.92 12.94 -34.83
CA GLY A 95 -3.18 12.98 -33.56
C GLY A 95 -4.07 13.30 -32.36
N LEU A 96 -4.93 14.32 -32.47
CA LEU A 96 -5.88 14.69 -31.41
C LEU A 96 -6.91 13.60 -31.12
N LEU A 97 -7.43 12.94 -32.16
CA LEU A 97 -8.36 11.83 -32.00
C LEU A 97 -7.69 10.63 -31.33
N ALA A 98 -6.47 10.28 -31.75
CA ALA A 98 -5.69 9.21 -31.13
C ALA A 98 -5.41 9.49 -29.64
N TYR A 99 -5.06 10.74 -29.31
CA TYR A 99 -4.89 11.17 -27.92
C TYR A 99 -6.20 11.04 -27.11
N ALA A 100 -7.32 11.51 -27.64
CA ALA A 100 -8.61 11.41 -26.98
C ALA A 100 -9.03 9.96 -26.72
N CYS A 101 -8.89 9.09 -27.73
CA CYS A 101 -9.16 7.66 -27.61
C CYS A 101 -8.21 6.95 -26.63
N GLY A 102 -6.91 7.25 -26.68
CA GLY A 102 -5.93 6.68 -25.76
C GLY A 102 -6.19 7.10 -24.31
N SER A 103 -6.56 8.37 -24.09
CA SER A 103 -6.90 8.91 -22.78
C SER A 103 -8.17 8.27 -22.21
N THR A 104 -9.23 8.13 -23.01
CA THR A 104 -10.47 7.47 -22.55
C THR A 104 -10.25 5.98 -22.27
N PHE A 105 -9.51 5.29 -23.14
CA PHE A 105 -9.18 3.88 -22.94
C PHE A 105 -8.36 3.63 -21.67
N GLY A 106 -7.36 4.47 -21.39
CA GLY A 106 -6.58 4.41 -20.16
C GLY A 106 -7.45 4.58 -18.90
N LYS A 107 -8.43 5.49 -18.93
CA LYS A 107 -9.41 5.65 -17.85
C LYS A 107 -10.30 4.41 -17.68
N VAL A 108 -10.75 3.78 -18.77
CA VAL A 108 -11.56 2.55 -18.71
C VAL A 108 -10.77 1.40 -18.10
N LEU A 109 -9.52 1.19 -18.53
CA LEU A 109 -8.64 0.16 -17.96
C LEU A 109 -8.40 0.39 -16.47
N ARG A 110 -8.20 1.64 -16.06
CA ARG A 110 -8.07 2.01 -14.64
C ARG A 110 -9.34 1.66 -13.85
N VAL A 111 -10.51 2.05 -14.34
CA VAL A 111 -11.79 1.70 -13.70
C VAL A 111 -11.93 0.18 -13.59
N TYR A 112 -11.55 -0.56 -14.63
CA TYR A 112 -11.56 -2.02 -14.63
C TYR A 112 -10.61 -2.63 -13.59
N THR A 113 -9.37 -2.12 -13.44
CA THR A 113 -8.44 -2.64 -12.43
C THR A 113 -8.94 -2.39 -11.01
N HIS A 114 -9.50 -1.21 -10.73
CA HIS A 114 -10.12 -0.92 -9.44
C HIS A 114 -11.35 -1.79 -9.18
N GLN A 115 -12.18 -2.04 -10.20
CA GLN A 115 -13.34 -2.92 -10.07
C GLN A 115 -12.92 -4.36 -9.81
N LYS A 116 -11.88 -4.85 -10.50
CA LYS A 116 -11.31 -6.19 -10.30
C LYS A 116 -10.76 -6.34 -8.88
N PHE A 117 -9.98 -5.35 -8.41
CA PHE A 117 -9.48 -5.29 -7.05
C PHE A 117 -10.63 -5.28 -6.03
N PHE A 118 -11.63 -4.43 -6.21
CA PHE A 118 -12.74 -4.32 -5.26
C PHE A 118 -13.57 -5.61 -5.16
N ARG A 119 -13.61 -6.40 -6.23
CA ARG A 119 -14.21 -7.75 -6.23
C ARG A 119 -13.35 -8.81 -5.56
N SER A 120 -12.02 -8.64 -5.53
CA SER A 120 -11.11 -9.60 -4.88
C SER A 120 -10.98 -9.41 -3.38
N VAL A 121 -11.52 -8.32 -2.81
CA VAL A 121 -11.52 -8.09 -1.36
C VAL A 121 -12.36 -9.17 -0.66
N GLU A 122 -11.73 -9.91 0.24
CA GLU A 122 -12.33 -11.02 0.98
C GLU A 122 -13.19 -10.48 2.13
N ASN A 123 -12.62 -9.61 2.97
CA ASN A 123 -13.35 -9.03 4.10
C ASN A 123 -13.83 -7.61 3.78
N ILE A 124 -14.96 -7.52 3.06
CA ILE A 124 -15.53 -6.23 2.66
C ILE A 124 -15.92 -5.35 3.87
N ASN A 125 -16.32 -5.95 4.99
CA ASN A 125 -16.71 -5.25 6.21
C ASN A 125 -15.51 -4.63 6.93
N GLY A 126 -14.41 -5.38 7.03
CA GLY A 126 -13.16 -4.88 7.58
C GLY A 126 -12.55 -3.79 6.69
N PHE A 127 -12.57 -4.02 5.38
CA PHE A 127 -12.08 -3.06 4.40
C PHE A 127 -12.84 -1.72 4.45
N SER A 128 -14.18 -1.74 4.54
CA SER A 128 -14.97 -0.51 4.63
C SER A 128 -14.63 0.29 5.90
N ARG A 129 -14.53 -0.38 7.06
CA ARG A 129 -14.11 0.24 8.33
C ARG A 129 -12.72 0.86 8.23
N ALA A 130 -11.76 0.14 7.64
CA ALA A 130 -10.42 0.65 7.42
C ALA A 130 -10.44 1.90 6.52
N LEU A 131 -11.18 1.87 5.42
CA LEU A 131 -11.31 3.04 4.54
C LEU A 131 -11.97 4.22 5.26
N ASP A 132 -12.98 4.01 6.07
CA ASP A 132 -13.64 5.09 6.80
C ASP A 132 -12.73 5.69 7.88
N ASN A 133 -11.88 4.88 8.52
CA ASN A 133 -10.82 5.38 9.40
C ASN A 133 -9.83 6.26 8.63
N VAL A 134 -9.42 5.85 7.43
CA VAL A 134 -8.54 6.65 6.57
C VAL A 134 -9.23 7.92 6.07
N LYS A 135 -10.50 7.86 5.65
CA LYS A 135 -11.31 9.01 5.25
C LYS A 135 -11.42 10.04 6.37
N ARG A 136 -11.60 9.61 7.61
CA ARG A 136 -11.61 10.50 8.78
C ARG A 136 -10.25 11.15 9.03
N LYS A 137 -9.15 10.44 8.78
CA LYS A 137 -7.78 10.95 8.96
C LYS A 137 -7.35 11.94 7.86
N VAL A 138 -7.66 11.65 6.61
CA VAL A 138 -7.13 12.38 5.43
C VAL A 138 -8.17 13.33 4.82
N GLY A 139 -9.45 13.17 5.17
CA GLY A 139 -10.58 13.80 4.51
C GLY A 139 -11.10 12.96 3.34
N TYR A 140 -12.40 13.13 3.05
CA TYR A 140 -13.07 12.49 1.94
C TYR A 140 -13.55 13.53 0.94
N THR A 141 -13.26 13.30 -0.34
CA THR A 141 -13.82 14.08 -1.45
C THR A 141 -14.44 13.09 -2.41
N PRO A 142 -15.78 13.06 -2.54
CA PRO A 142 -16.44 12.12 -3.42
C PRO A 142 -15.98 12.33 -4.86
N GLY A 143 -15.64 11.22 -5.52
CA GLY A 143 -15.29 11.18 -6.92
C GLY A 143 -16.50 11.08 -7.84
N LEU A 144 -16.26 11.23 -9.14
CA LEU A 144 -17.26 10.98 -10.19
C LEU A 144 -17.60 9.48 -10.31
N ILE A 145 -16.64 8.61 -10.03
CA ILE A 145 -16.78 7.15 -10.18
C ILE A 145 -16.68 6.53 -8.80
N ASN A 146 -17.82 6.06 -8.31
CA ASN A 146 -17.94 5.37 -7.04
C ASN A 146 -18.49 3.96 -7.29
N PHE A 147 -17.86 2.97 -6.67
CA PHE A 147 -18.40 1.62 -6.58
C PHE A 147 -19.03 1.45 -5.20
N SER A 148 -20.16 0.78 -5.16
CA SER A 148 -20.80 0.38 -3.92
C SER A 148 -20.99 -1.12 -3.93
N ARG A 149 -20.56 -1.80 -2.87
CA ARG A 149 -20.90 -3.22 -2.62
C ARG A 149 -21.76 -3.31 -1.37
N PRO A 150 -22.91 -4.00 -1.40
CA PRO A 150 -23.69 -4.22 -0.19
C PRO A 150 -22.86 -5.00 0.81
N LEU A 151 -22.90 -4.56 2.07
CA LEU A 151 -22.26 -5.27 3.17
C LEU A 151 -23.16 -6.46 3.52
N ALA A 152 -22.56 -7.64 3.71
CA ALA A 152 -23.31 -8.81 4.10
C ALA A 152 -23.91 -8.56 5.49
N PRO A 153 -25.22 -8.77 5.70
CA PRO A 153 -25.89 -8.45 6.97
C PRO A 153 -25.44 -9.31 8.16
N ALA A 154 -24.50 -10.25 7.98
CA ALA A 154 -24.15 -11.28 8.96
C ALA A 154 -22.88 -11.03 9.79
N ASP A 155 -21.97 -10.13 9.40
CA ASP A 155 -20.61 -10.12 9.98
C ASP A 155 -20.31 -8.95 10.92
N TRP A 156 -21.27 -8.08 11.23
CA TRP A 156 -21.04 -6.98 12.17
C TRP A 156 -21.07 -7.42 13.64
N GLU A 157 -21.62 -8.61 13.95
CA GLU A 157 -21.59 -9.22 15.29
C GLU A 157 -20.28 -9.91 15.61
N HIS A 158 -19.49 -10.25 14.60
CA HIS A 158 -18.17 -10.81 14.86
C HIS A 158 -17.27 -9.69 15.38
N PRO A 159 -16.79 -9.77 16.63
CA PRO A 159 -15.83 -8.82 17.16
C PRO A 159 -14.65 -8.70 16.19
N PRO A 160 -13.99 -7.52 16.10
CA PRO A 160 -12.86 -7.30 15.20
C PRO A 160 -11.98 -8.52 15.29
N PHE A 161 -11.75 -9.17 14.15
CA PHE A 161 -11.08 -10.48 14.01
C PHE A 161 -10.05 -10.54 15.12
N GLN A 162 -10.39 -11.21 16.23
CA GLN A 162 -9.41 -11.49 17.25
C GLN A 162 -8.58 -12.51 16.52
N GLN A 163 -7.57 -12.01 15.81
CA GLN A 163 -6.51 -12.79 15.22
C GLN A 163 -6.15 -13.72 16.36
N GLU A 164 -6.59 -14.98 16.26
CA GLU A 164 -6.39 -15.98 17.29
C GLU A 164 -4.92 -15.89 17.55
N ALA A 165 -4.59 -15.28 18.69
CA ALA A 165 -3.31 -14.62 18.86
C ALA A 165 -2.34 -15.74 19.10
N ASP A 166 -1.88 -16.38 18.01
CA ASP A 166 -1.24 -17.69 17.93
C ASP A 166 -1.14 -18.25 19.33
N THR A 167 -2.27 -18.77 19.85
CA THR A 167 -2.21 -19.47 21.13
C THR A 167 -1.14 -20.50 20.85
N PRO A 168 0.06 -20.40 21.49
CA PRO A 168 1.13 -21.32 21.20
C PRO A 168 0.47 -22.66 21.36
N TYR A 169 0.55 -23.51 20.33
CA TYR A 169 -0.04 -24.83 20.31
C TYR A 169 0.52 -25.55 21.54
N GLY A 170 -0.14 -25.34 22.67
CA GLY A 170 0.05 -25.98 23.93
C GLY A 170 -0.61 -27.31 23.71
N GLY A 171 0.08 -28.15 22.93
CA GLY A 171 -0.07 -29.58 23.09
C GLY A 171 -0.07 -29.87 24.59
N PRO A 172 -0.85 -30.87 25.04
CA PRO A 172 -0.94 -31.21 26.46
C PRO A 172 0.45 -31.22 27.07
N ILE A 173 0.72 -30.27 27.97
CA ILE A 173 1.94 -30.27 28.75
C ILE A 173 1.80 -31.50 29.64
N GLU A 174 2.45 -32.57 29.23
CA GLU A 174 2.64 -33.73 30.07
C GLU A 174 3.31 -33.24 31.37
N PRO A 175 2.75 -33.54 32.55
CA PRO A 175 3.25 -33.00 33.81
C PRO A 175 4.68 -33.50 34.05
N ILE A 176 5.65 -32.60 33.86
CA ILE A 176 7.04 -32.86 34.23
C ILE A 176 7.09 -32.97 35.77
N PRO A 177 7.62 -34.08 36.33
CA PRO A 177 7.68 -34.29 37.76
C PRO A 177 8.55 -33.23 38.46
N PRO A 178 8.21 -32.86 39.71
CA PRO A 178 8.85 -31.77 40.44
C PRO A 178 10.31 -32.10 40.79
N ALA A 179 11.25 -31.40 40.15
CA ALA A 179 12.64 -31.33 40.62
C ALA A 179 12.77 -30.23 41.69
N ALA A 180 13.56 -30.55 42.71
CA ALA A 180 13.66 -29.89 44.00
C ALA A 180 13.95 -28.38 43.98
N ALA A 181 13.44 -27.74 45.04
CA ALA A 181 13.47 -26.33 45.38
C ALA A 181 14.82 -25.61 45.19
N ALA A 182 14.74 -24.42 44.58
CA ALA A 182 15.65 -23.31 44.82
C ALA A 182 14.82 -22.01 45.00
N PRO A 183 15.27 -21.07 45.86
CA PRO A 183 14.41 -20.03 46.43
C PRO A 183 14.06 -18.89 45.47
N THR A 184 12.77 -18.63 45.40
CA THR A 184 12.06 -17.34 45.41
C THR A 184 12.85 -16.08 45.05
N SER A 185 12.50 -15.48 43.92
CA SER A 185 12.49 -14.02 43.75
C SER A 185 11.22 -13.64 42.98
N VAL A 186 10.13 -13.48 43.73
CA VAL A 186 8.87 -12.95 43.23
C VAL A 186 9.02 -11.44 43.11
N ASN A 187 9.26 -10.95 41.90
CA ASN A 187 9.11 -9.53 41.58
C ASN A 187 7.86 -9.39 40.69
N THR A 188 6.70 -9.33 41.34
CA THR A 188 5.42 -9.02 40.69
C THR A 188 5.39 -7.52 40.38
N GLN A 189 6.10 -7.10 39.32
CA GLN A 189 5.86 -5.80 38.70
C GLN A 189 4.73 -5.96 37.67
N THR A 190 3.52 -5.61 38.09
CA THR A 190 2.39 -5.26 37.22
C THR A 190 2.80 -4.08 36.33
N SER A 191 3.45 -4.39 35.21
CA SER A 191 3.74 -3.41 34.17
C SER A 191 2.45 -3.11 33.41
N PRO A 192 2.10 -1.83 33.17
CA PRO A 192 0.99 -1.49 32.28
C PRO A 192 1.25 -2.13 30.91
N VAL A 193 0.17 -2.58 30.24
CA VAL A 193 0.20 -3.19 28.90
C VAL A 193 1.01 -2.30 27.95
N ARG A 194 2.31 -2.60 27.82
CA ARG A 194 3.21 -1.85 26.96
C ARG A 194 2.85 -2.21 25.54
N SER A 195 2.60 -1.20 24.73
CA SER A 195 2.42 -1.36 23.28
C SER A 195 3.60 -2.15 22.72
N ARG A 196 3.33 -3.13 21.85
CA ARG A 196 4.35 -3.91 21.11
C ARG A 196 5.41 -3.00 20.46
N TRP A 197 5.02 -1.81 20.04
CA TRP A 197 5.92 -0.80 19.48
C TRP A 197 6.88 -0.19 20.50
N GLU A 198 6.48 -0.12 21.76
CA GLU A 198 7.32 0.33 22.87
C GLU A 198 8.32 -0.73 23.30
N GLU A 199 7.94 -2.01 23.23
CA GLU A 199 8.85 -3.14 23.39
C GLU A 199 9.92 -3.15 22.28
N ILE A 200 9.52 -2.97 21.01
CA ILE A 200 10.47 -2.87 19.88
C ILE A 200 11.42 -1.67 20.06
N ARG A 201 10.92 -0.52 20.52
CA ARG A 201 11.75 0.66 20.80
C ARG A 201 12.68 0.46 22.00
N ALA A 202 12.23 -0.24 23.02
CA ALA A 202 13.04 -0.56 24.20
C ALA A 202 14.15 -1.56 23.85
N ALA A 203 13.84 -2.62 23.10
CA ALA A 203 14.81 -3.59 22.61
C ALA A 203 15.91 -2.91 21.77
N ARG A 204 15.53 -2.00 20.85
CA ARG A 204 16.51 -1.24 20.04
C ARG A 204 17.39 -0.27 20.83
N ARG A 205 16.97 0.19 22.02
CA ARG A 205 17.81 1.07 22.86
C ARG A 205 18.97 0.33 23.52
N VAL A 206 18.81 -0.96 23.82
CA VAL A 206 19.83 -1.77 24.49
C VAL A 206 21.05 -1.99 23.59
N GLU A 207 20.87 -2.04 22.27
CA GLU A 207 21.95 -2.30 21.32
C GLU A 207 22.78 -1.06 20.97
N GLY A 208 22.32 0.14 21.31
CA GLY A 208 23.03 1.40 21.07
C GLY A 208 23.11 1.75 19.56
N PRO A 209 22.78 2.99 19.16
CA PRO A 209 22.79 3.38 17.75
C PRO A 209 24.17 3.26 17.05
N GLY A 210 25.26 3.07 17.81
CA GLY A 210 26.61 2.86 17.26
C GLY A 210 26.92 1.43 16.80
N LYS A 211 26.38 0.38 17.44
CA LYS A 211 26.78 -1.01 17.13
C LYS A 211 26.25 -1.49 15.78
N ALA A 212 25.02 -1.10 15.40
CA ALA A 212 24.46 -1.49 14.11
C ALA A 212 25.29 -0.94 12.93
N TRP A 213 25.76 0.31 13.03
CA TRP A 213 26.60 0.92 12.00
C TRP A 213 28.03 0.38 12.00
N GLU A 214 28.54 -0.05 13.16
CA GLU A 214 29.85 -0.68 13.27
C GLU A 214 29.84 -2.10 12.68
N ASN A 215 28.78 -2.89 12.94
CA ASN A 215 28.63 -4.22 12.34
C ASN A 215 28.60 -4.15 10.81
N ILE A 216 27.90 -3.17 10.23
CA ILE A 216 27.88 -2.94 8.78
C ILE A 216 29.29 -2.60 8.24
N ARG A 217 30.04 -1.72 8.92
CA ARG A 217 31.42 -1.37 8.53
C ARG A 217 32.37 -2.57 8.61
N GLN A 218 32.14 -3.46 9.56
CA GLN A 218 32.94 -4.67 9.76
C GLN A 218 32.47 -5.85 8.89
N GLY A 219 31.49 -5.65 8.00
CA GLY A 219 30.97 -6.73 7.16
C GLY A 219 30.27 -7.82 7.97
N ARG A 220 29.61 -7.44 9.07
CA ARG A 220 28.85 -8.32 9.96
C ARG A 220 27.36 -7.99 9.90
N THR A 221 26.53 -9.00 10.13
CA THR A 221 25.08 -8.86 10.25
C THR A 221 24.68 -8.14 11.55
N ALA A 222 23.40 -7.81 11.70
CA ALA A 222 22.91 -7.08 12.88
C ALA A 222 23.18 -7.81 14.20
N ASP A 223 23.14 -9.14 14.17
CA ASP A 223 23.49 -10.07 15.27
C ASP A 223 25.01 -10.25 15.47
N GLY A 224 25.86 -9.59 14.68
CA GLY A 224 27.32 -9.65 14.80
C GLY A 224 27.98 -10.85 14.12
N SER A 225 27.18 -11.70 13.46
CA SER A 225 27.68 -12.82 12.65
C SER A 225 28.40 -12.31 11.40
N PRO A 226 29.44 -12.99 10.90
CA PRO A 226 30.08 -12.63 9.64
C PRO A 226 29.03 -12.68 8.52
N LEU A 227 28.95 -11.66 7.67
CA LEU A 227 28.15 -11.77 6.46
C LEU A 227 28.66 -12.98 5.67
N PRO A 228 27.77 -13.84 5.14
CA PRO A 228 28.19 -14.92 4.26
C PRO A 228 28.99 -14.28 3.14
N LYS A 229 30.28 -14.61 3.09
CA LYS A 229 31.19 -14.15 2.06
C LYS A 229 30.60 -14.67 0.76
N LEU A 230 29.95 -13.79 0.01
CA LEU A 230 29.43 -14.11 -1.31
C LEU A 230 30.65 -14.55 -2.12
N GLU A 231 30.84 -15.86 -2.23
CA GLU A 231 31.74 -16.40 -3.24
C GLU A 231 31.26 -15.82 -4.57
N PRO A 232 32.17 -15.25 -5.37
CA PRO A 232 31.82 -14.76 -6.69
C PRO A 232 31.38 -15.97 -7.51
N GLN A 233 30.07 -16.25 -7.51
CA GLN A 233 29.46 -17.07 -8.53
C GLN A 233 29.70 -16.34 -9.85
N SER A 234 30.64 -16.88 -10.61
CA SER A 234 30.94 -16.54 -11.98
C SER A 234 29.75 -16.89 -12.87
N SER A 235 28.65 -16.13 -12.78
CA SER A 235 27.61 -16.10 -13.79
C SER A 235 27.92 -14.98 -14.76
N SER A 236 28.84 -15.29 -15.68
CA SER A 236 29.07 -14.53 -16.90
C SER A 236 27.79 -14.54 -17.75
N ASN A 237 26.94 -13.50 -17.61
CA ASN A 237 26.09 -12.97 -18.69
C ASN A 237 25.15 -11.81 -18.29
N ASP A 238 25.11 -11.35 -17.02
CA ASP A 238 24.19 -10.28 -16.58
C ASP A 238 24.89 -8.97 -16.14
N SER A 239 26.18 -8.82 -16.45
CA SER A 239 26.94 -7.62 -16.06
C SER A 239 26.60 -6.39 -16.90
N SER A 240 26.30 -6.54 -18.20
CA SER A 240 26.05 -5.38 -19.09
C SER A 240 24.78 -4.61 -18.73
N LEU A 241 23.68 -5.30 -18.37
CA LEU A 241 22.42 -4.64 -17.99
C LEU A 241 22.49 -3.91 -16.65
N ARG A 242 23.37 -4.35 -15.74
CA ARG A 242 23.60 -3.66 -14.46
C ARG A 242 24.46 -2.42 -14.63
N ASP A 243 25.46 -2.47 -15.50
CA ASP A 243 26.31 -1.31 -15.80
C ASP A 243 25.52 -0.21 -16.51
N ASP A 244 24.63 -0.58 -17.44
CA ASP A 244 23.74 0.37 -18.12
C ASP A 244 22.78 1.08 -17.15
N ASN A 245 22.17 0.34 -16.22
CA ASN A 245 21.29 0.92 -15.20
C ASN A 245 22.03 1.87 -14.25
N ARG A 246 23.30 1.58 -13.94
CA ARG A 246 24.12 2.45 -13.09
C ARG A 246 24.48 3.75 -13.81
N ALA A 247 24.86 3.69 -15.07
CA ALA A 247 25.15 4.87 -15.90
C ALA A 247 23.93 5.78 -16.05
N ILE A 248 22.73 5.21 -16.29
CA ILE A 248 21.48 5.97 -16.39
C ILE A 248 21.13 6.65 -15.06
N ALA A 249 21.27 5.93 -13.93
CA ALA A 249 21.02 6.49 -12.61
C ALA A 249 21.98 7.66 -12.30
N GLN A 250 23.25 7.52 -12.65
CA GLN A 250 24.27 8.56 -12.44
C GLN A 250 23.96 9.83 -13.26
N ALA A 251 23.64 9.66 -14.55
CA ALA A 251 23.26 10.78 -15.42
C ALA A 251 22.01 11.52 -14.91
N SER A 252 21.03 10.78 -14.37
CA SER A 252 19.83 11.40 -13.79
C SER A 252 20.12 12.24 -12.53
N PHE A 253 21.10 11.82 -11.73
CA PHE A 253 21.53 12.53 -10.53
C PHE A 253 22.31 13.81 -10.89
N ASP A 254 23.24 13.71 -11.84
CA ASP A 254 24.00 14.87 -12.32
C ASP A 254 23.09 15.92 -12.95
N ALA A 255 22.10 15.49 -13.75
CA ALA A 255 21.11 16.39 -14.33
C ALA A 255 20.27 17.13 -13.26
N MET A 256 20.00 16.49 -12.12
CA MET A 256 19.28 17.10 -11.00
C MET A 256 20.14 18.16 -10.29
N LEU A 257 21.41 17.86 -10.03
CA LEU A 257 22.37 18.79 -9.43
C LEU A 257 22.64 20.01 -10.33
N GLU A 258 22.77 19.79 -11.64
CA GLU A 258 22.99 20.88 -12.59
C GLU A 258 21.77 21.81 -12.69
N ARG A 259 20.57 21.23 -12.61
CA ARG A 259 19.33 22.00 -12.51
C ARG A 259 19.29 22.86 -11.23
N GLU A 260 19.73 22.33 -10.10
CA GLU A 260 19.81 23.07 -8.83
C GLU A 260 20.83 24.21 -8.89
N ARG A 261 22.02 23.96 -9.46
CA ARG A 261 23.03 25.01 -9.69
C ARG A 261 22.50 26.12 -10.61
N LYS A 262 21.74 25.76 -11.64
CA LYS A 262 21.15 26.73 -12.57
C LYS A 262 20.10 27.61 -11.91
N MET A 263 19.36 27.10 -10.92
CA MET A 263 18.39 27.91 -10.15
C MET A 263 19.07 28.85 -9.16
N ASN A 264 20.24 28.47 -8.62
CA ASN A 264 20.97 29.30 -7.66
C ASN A 264 21.88 30.36 -8.31
N SER A 265 22.00 30.37 -9.64
CA SER A 265 22.85 31.29 -10.40
C SER A 265 22.08 32.46 -11.04
N THR A 266 20.77 32.57 -10.79
CA THR A 266 19.90 33.68 -11.20
C THR A 266 19.47 34.49 -9.99
#